data_AF-A0A0F9T5N0-F1
#
_entry.id   AF-A0A0F9T5N0-F1
#
_cell.length_a   1.000
_cell.length_b   1.000
_cell.length_c   1.000
_cell.angle_alpha   90.00
_cell.angle_beta   90.00
_cell.angle_gamma   90.00
#
_symmetry.space_group_name_H-M   'P 1'
#
loop_
_entity.id
_entity.type
_entity.pdbx_description
1 polymer ?
#
loop_
_entity_poly.entity_id
_entity_poly.type
_entity_poly.pdbx_seq_one_letter_code
_entity_poly.pdbx_strand_id
1 'polypeptide(L)'
;MECIMECTALNPQVARKMMNKLTVEQCLDKLKEVHGNYYDYSFFTIYNGNKQLINIVCKKHGKFRQSYANHVRGHGCPKCKCEKLNNIHKSNSKEFIIKSQNIHNL
;
A
#
# COMPACT_ATOMS: atom_id res chain seq x y z
N MET A 1 -40.75 -42.97 -15.66
CA MET A 1 -40.40 -42.30 -16.91
C MET A 1 -40.47 -40.81 -16.65
N GLU A 2 -39.44 -40.22 -16.01
CA GLU A 2 -38.23 -39.73 -16.69
C GLU A 2 -38.61 -38.79 -17.85
N CYS A 3 -38.25 -37.51 -17.84
CA CYS A 3 -36.86 -37.08 -17.80
C CYS A 3 -36.77 -35.63 -17.32
N ILE A 4 -35.94 -35.42 -16.30
CA ILE A 4 -35.38 -34.14 -15.90
C ILE A 4 -34.37 -33.82 -17.00
N MET A 5 -34.68 -32.88 -17.90
CA MET A 5 -33.71 -32.44 -18.89
C MET A 5 -32.94 -31.25 -18.32
N GLU A 6 -31.69 -31.56 -17.99
CA GLU A 6 -30.71 -30.79 -17.25
C GLU A 6 -30.29 -29.50 -17.96
N CYS A 7 -29.91 -28.53 -17.12
CA CYS A 7 -29.08 -27.41 -17.52
C CYS A 7 -27.73 -27.91 -18.04
N THR A 8 -27.26 -27.45 -19.21
CA THR A 8 -25.81 -27.43 -19.48
C THR A 8 -25.42 -26.23 -20.36
N ALA A 9 -24.86 -25.25 -19.66
CA ALA A 9 -23.77 -24.37 -20.08
C ALA A 9 -23.79 -23.77 -21.50
N LEU A 10 -24.16 -22.48 -21.57
CA LEU A 10 -23.49 -21.58 -22.51
C LEU A 10 -21.99 -21.55 -22.15
N ASN A 11 -21.21 -22.21 -23.00
CA ASN A 11 -19.77 -22.32 -22.96
C ASN A 11 -19.11 -20.93 -23.12
N PRO A 12 -18.52 -20.31 -22.08
CA PRO A 12 -17.95 -18.97 -22.17
C PRO A 12 -16.45 -19.01 -22.54
N GLN A 13 -16.00 -20.02 -23.28
CA GLN A 13 -14.56 -20.26 -23.52
C GLN A 13 -13.86 -19.27 -24.46
N VAL A 14 -14.44 -18.12 -24.84
CA VAL A 14 -13.66 -17.09 -25.57
C VAL A 14 -14.04 -15.67 -25.16
N ALA A 15 -14.04 -15.36 -23.85
CA ALA A 15 -13.93 -13.98 -23.41
C ALA A 15 -12.46 -13.54 -23.54
N ARG A 16 -12.08 -12.98 -24.70
CA ARG A 16 -10.83 -12.24 -24.88
C ARG A 16 -10.66 -11.29 -23.69
N LYS A 17 -9.65 -11.52 -22.85
CA LYS A 17 -9.33 -10.75 -21.64
C LYS A 17 -9.13 -9.27 -22.00
N MET A 18 -10.19 -8.49 -22.03
CA MET A 18 -10.12 -7.04 -22.03
C MET A 18 -9.36 -6.66 -20.77
N MET A 19 -8.20 -6.01 -20.92
CA MET A 19 -7.45 -5.44 -19.82
C MET A 19 -8.30 -4.31 -19.24
N ASN A 20 -9.21 -4.65 -18.33
CA ASN A 20 -10.07 -3.68 -17.66
C ASN A 20 -9.16 -2.70 -16.92
N LYS A 21 -9.09 -1.48 -17.46
CA LYS A 21 -8.41 -0.36 -16.82
C LYS A 21 -9.11 -0.16 -15.47
N LEU A 22 -8.37 -0.41 -14.39
CA LEU A 22 -8.87 -0.24 -13.01
C LEU A 22 -9.42 1.19 -12.87
N THR A 23 -10.66 1.33 -12.39
CA THR A 23 -11.27 2.64 -12.19
C THR A 23 -10.67 3.36 -10.99
N VAL A 24 -10.91 4.67 -10.89
CA VAL A 24 -10.46 5.50 -9.77
C VAL A 24 -11.05 5.00 -8.45
N GLU A 25 -12.33 4.62 -8.44
CA GLU A 25 -13.03 4.07 -7.28
C GLU A 25 -12.40 2.75 -6.82
N GLN A 26 -12.18 1.82 -7.75
CA GLN A 26 -11.53 0.53 -7.45
C GLN A 26 -10.10 0.72 -6.92
N CYS A 27 -9.39 1.77 -7.36
CA CYS A 27 -8.10 2.14 -6.79
C CYS A 27 -8.24 2.60 -5.34
N LEU A 28 -9.19 3.49 -5.05
CA LEU A 28 -9.42 4.01 -3.71
C LEU A 28 -9.82 2.91 -2.73
N ASP A 29 -10.64 1.96 -3.16
CA ASP A 29 -11.05 0.83 -2.31
C ASP A 29 -9.86 -0.05 -1.93
N LYS A 30 -8.99 -0.40 -2.89
CA LYS A 30 -7.73 -1.11 -2.60
C LYS A 30 -6.83 -0.35 -1.64
N LEU A 31 -6.76 0.97 -1.77
CA LEU A 31 -5.96 1.79 -0.87
C LEU A 31 -6.53 1.83 0.55
N LYS A 32 -7.86 1.80 0.69
CA LYS A 32 -8.55 1.71 1.98
C LYS A 32 -8.41 0.31 2.60
N GLU A 33 -8.41 -0.76 1.81
CA GLU A 33 -8.16 -2.12 2.33
C GLU A 33 -6.77 -2.22 2.97
N VAL A 34 -5.76 -1.60 2.34
CA VAL A 34 -4.37 -1.67 2.81
C VAL A 34 -4.09 -0.74 3.98
N HIS A 35 -4.62 0.49 3.95
CA HIS A 35 -4.25 1.54 4.92
C HIS A 35 -5.41 2.00 5.82
N GLY A 36 -6.60 1.44 5.66
CA GLY A 36 -7.81 1.91 6.32
C GLY A 36 -8.09 3.39 6.04
N ASN A 37 -8.53 4.10 7.08
CA ASN A 37 -8.83 5.52 7.02
C ASN A 37 -7.64 6.41 7.43
N TYR A 38 -6.40 5.93 7.34
CA TYR A 38 -5.23 6.68 7.83
C TYR A 38 -4.81 7.83 6.89
N TYR A 39 -4.99 7.65 5.58
CA TYR A 39 -4.63 8.66 4.58
C TYR A 39 -5.87 9.32 3.99
N ASP A 40 -5.70 10.56 3.55
CA ASP A 40 -6.69 11.27 2.77
C ASP A 40 -6.26 11.31 1.30
N TYR A 41 -7.22 10.95 0.43
CA TYR A 41 -7.09 10.84 -1.02
C TYR A 41 -7.95 11.85 -1.78
N SER A 42 -8.35 12.96 -1.15
CA SER A 42 -9.22 14.00 -1.75
C SER A 42 -8.69 14.58 -3.08
N PHE A 43 -7.40 14.40 -3.38
CA PHE A 43 -6.76 14.85 -4.62
C PHE A 43 -6.50 13.71 -5.63
N PHE A 44 -7.10 12.55 -5.44
CA PHE A 44 -6.94 11.38 -6.29
C PHE A 44 -7.94 11.44 -7.46
N THR A 45 -7.45 11.76 -8.67
CA THR A 45 -8.33 12.07 -9.80
C THR A 45 -8.24 11.10 -10.97
N ILE A 46 -7.04 10.63 -11.32
CA ILE A 46 -6.83 9.83 -12.53
C ILE A 46 -5.92 8.66 -12.20
N TYR A 47 -6.27 7.47 -12.68
CA TYR A 47 -5.39 6.30 -12.65
C TYR A 47 -4.84 5.96 -14.05
N ASN A 48 -3.52 6.05 -14.18
CA ASN A 48 -2.74 5.79 -15.38
C ASN A 48 -1.77 4.61 -15.21
N GLY A 49 -2.00 3.78 -14.19
CA GLY A 49 -1.25 2.55 -13.95
C GLY A 49 -0.35 2.57 -12.72
N ASN A 50 0.28 1.42 -12.47
CA ASN A 50 1.06 1.11 -11.27
C ASN A 50 2.20 2.08 -10.97
N LYS A 51 2.85 2.63 -12.00
CA LYS A 51 3.99 3.54 -11.85
C LYS A 51 3.58 4.99 -11.59
N GLN A 52 2.29 5.31 -11.73
CA GLN A 52 1.81 6.67 -11.55
C GLN A 52 2.04 7.16 -10.12
N LEU A 53 2.58 8.36 -9.99
CA LEU A 53 2.67 9.08 -8.73
C LEU A 53 1.32 9.65 -8.35
N ILE A 54 0.83 9.27 -7.17
CA ILE A 54 -0.43 9.71 -6.59
C ILE A 54 -0.16 10.69 -5.44
N ASN A 55 -1.03 11.67 -5.28
CA ASN A 55 -0.98 12.62 -4.17
C ASN A 55 -1.71 12.01 -2.97
N ILE A 56 -1.01 11.87 -1.85
CA ILE A 56 -1.52 11.25 -0.64
C ILE A 56 -1.32 12.23 0.51
N VAL A 57 -2.32 12.39 1.37
CA VAL A 57 -2.20 13.23 2.56
C VAL A 57 -2.09 12.33 3.79
N CYS A 58 -0.93 12.37 4.44
CA CYS A 58 -0.73 11.76 5.75
C CYS A 58 -1.36 12.66 6.81
N LYS A 59 -2.22 12.10 7.67
CA LYS A 59 -2.84 12.83 8.78
C LYS A 59 -1.84 13.50 9.73
N LYS A 60 -0.63 12.93 9.88
CA LYS A 60 0.41 13.46 10.76
C LYS A 60 1.38 14.42 10.06
N HIS A 61 1.80 14.09 8.84
CA HIS A 61 2.93 14.76 8.17
C HIS A 61 2.55 15.55 6.93
N GLY A 62 1.27 15.57 6.57
CA GLY A 62 0.75 16.31 5.43
C GLY A 62 0.95 15.60 4.08
N LYS A 63 0.98 16.41 3.01
CA LYS A 63 1.01 15.96 1.62
C LYS A 63 2.33 15.30 1.26
N PHE A 64 2.26 14.16 0.55
CA PHE A 64 3.41 13.50 -0.06
C PHE A 64 2.98 12.77 -1.34
N ARG A 65 3.97 12.29 -2.11
CA ARG A 65 3.75 11.56 -3.36
C ARG A 65 4.44 10.21 -3.33
N GLN A 66 3.75 9.18 -3.80
CA GLN A 66 4.30 7.84 -4.02
C GLN A 66 3.66 7.20 -5.24
N SER A 67 4.30 6.16 -5.80
CA SER A 67 3.66 5.40 -6.87
C SER A 67 2.50 4.60 -6.32
N TYR A 68 1.42 4.48 -7.09
CA TYR A 68 0.25 3.70 -6.71
C TYR A 68 0.62 2.26 -6.32
N ALA A 69 1.49 1.61 -7.10
CA ALA A 69 1.92 0.24 -6.80
C ALA A 69 2.68 0.10 -5.49
N ASN A 70 3.53 1.07 -5.14
CA ASN A 70 4.21 1.03 -3.84
C ASN A 70 3.20 1.26 -2.72
N HIS A 71 2.28 2.22 -2.89
CA HIS A 71 1.29 2.53 -1.87
C HIS A 71 0.35 1.34 -1.60
N VAL A 72 -0.15 0.67 -2.64
CA VAL A 72 -0.96 -0.57 -2.50
C VAL A 72 -0.17 -1.72 -1.87
N ARG A 73 1.15 -1.80 -2.07
CA ARG A 73 2.00 -2.81 -1.39
C ARG A 73 2.21 -2.54 0.10
N GLY A 74 1.60 -1.49 0.65
CA GLY A 74 1.72 -1.12 2.07
C GLY A 74 2.88 -0.14 2.34
N HIS A 75 3.54 0.39 1.32
CA HIS A 75 4.42 1.54 1.55
C HIS A 75 3.56 2.74 1.96
N GLY A 76 4.01 3.49 2.97
CA GLY A 76 3.28 4.63 3.52
C GLY A 76 4.15 5.88 3.62
N CYS A 77 3.75 6.84 4.44
CA CYS A 77 4.47 8.10 4.61
C CYS A 77 5.95 7.87 5.01
N PRO A 78 6.92 8.43 4.25
CA PRO A 78 8.33 8.32 4.58
C PRO A 78 8.67 8.89 5.96
N LYS A 79 8.01 9.98 6.36
CA LYS A 79 8.21 10.62 7.67
C LYS A 79 7.74 9.73 8.82
N CYS A 80 6.56 9.09 8.69
CA CYS A 80 6.11 8.06 9.65
C CYS A 80 7.12 6.92 9.77
N LYS A 81 7.67 6.45 8.64
CA LYS A 81 8.69 5.39 8.63
C LYS A 81 9.95 5.85 9.38
N CYS A 82 10.46 7.04 9.10
CA CYS A 82 11.64 7.59 9.78
C CYS A 82 11.41 7.73 11.29
N GLU A 83 10.27 8.24 11.73
CA GLU A 83 9.95 8.33 13.16
C GLU A 83 9.89 6.96 13.83
N LYS A 84 9.26 5.98 13.18
CA LYS A 84 9.21 4.60 13.69
C LYS A 84 10.62 4.03 13.84
N LEU A 85 11.47 4.20 12.83
CA LEU A 85 12.86 3.75 12.87
C LEU A 85 13.68 4.47 13.94
N ASN A 86 13.52 5.79 14.08
CA ASN A 86 14.20 6.58 15.10
C ASN A 86 13.83 6.10 16.50
N ASN A 87 12.56 5.73 16.74
CA ASN A 87 12.14 5.18 18.03
C ASN A 87 12.72 3.79 18.29
N ILE A 88 12.85 2.94 17.27
CA ILE A 88 13.48 1.61 17.41
C ILE A 88 14.98 1.74 17.66
N HIS A 89 15.65 2.62 16.92
CA HIS A 89 17.10 2.80 16.97
C HIS A 89 17.55 3.81 18.03
N LYS A 90 16.62 4.35 18.85
CA LYS A 90 16.96 5.26 19.94
C LYS A 90 17.74 4.49 21.00
N SER A 91 19.06 4.50 20.85
CA SER A 91 19.98 4.01 21.87
C SER A 91 19.80 4.90 23.10
N ASN A 92 19.63 4.31 24.27
CA ASN A 92 19.76 5.06 25.51
C ASN A 92 21.25 5.25 25.84
N SER A 93 21.57 6.22 26.70
CA SER A 93 22.96 6.55 27.02
C SER A 93 23.76 5.35 27.55
N LYS A 94 23.13 4.43 28.30
CA LYS A 94 23.79 3.22 28.81
C LYS A 94 24.17 2.26 27.69
N GLU A 95 23.25 2.01 26.76
CA GLU A 95 23.47 1.19 25.57
C GLU A 95 24.61 1.73 24.70
N PHE A 96 24.68 3.07 24.54
CA PHE A 96 25.76 3.73 23.82
C PHE A 96 27.11 3.57 24.52
N ILE A 97 27.18 3.82 25.83
CA ILE A 97 28.41 3.69 26.62
C ILE A 97 28.97 2.27 26.56
N ILE A 98 28.13 1.24 26.74
CA ILE A 98 28.54 -0.17 26.67
C ILE A 98 29.11 -0.51 25.28
N LYS A 99 28.43 -0.08 24.20
CA LYS A 99 28.91 -0.32 22.83
C LYS A 99 30.25 0.37 22.57
N SER A 100 30.43 1.61 23.04
CA SER A 100 31.69 2.33 22.89
C SER A 100 32.83 1.68 23.68
N GLN A 101 32.58 1.25 24.91
CA GLN A 101 33.58 0.57 25.75
C GLN A 101 34.05 -0.76 25.12
N ASN A 102 33.12 -1.55 24.56
CA ASN A 102 33.43 -2.81 23.89
C ASN A 102 34.24 -2.65 22.59
N ILE A 103 34.12 -1.51 21.90
CA ILE A 103 34.91 -1.23 20.69
C ILE A 103 36.33 -0.77 21.06
N HIS A 104 36.47 -0.05 22.17
CA HIS A 104 37.75 0.48 22.62
C HIS A 104 38.58 -0.47 23.49
N ASN A 105 38.13 -1.73 23.71
CA ASN A 105 38.89 -2.79 24.42
C ASN A 105 39.72 -2.26 25.60
N LEU A 106 39.06 -1.63 26.58
CA LEU A 106 39.63 -1.36 27.90
C LEU A 106 39.33 -2.51 28.85
#